data_AF-A0A0Q8YY06-F1
#
_entry.id   AF-A0A0Q8YY06-F1
#
_cell.length_a   1.000
_cell.length_b   1.000
_cell.length_c   1.000
_cell.angle_alpha   90.00
_cell.angle_beta   90.00
_cell.angle_gamma   90.00
#
_symmetry.space_group_name_H-M   'P 1'
#
loop_
_entity.id
_entity.type
_entity.pdbx_description
1 polymer ?
#
loop_
_entity_poly.entity_id
_entity_poly.type
_entity_poly.pdbx_seq_one_letter_code
_entity_poly.pdbx_strand_id
1 'polypeptide(L)'
;MAERELDVLVVGAGVVGAGVALDAVTRGLSTGLVEARDWASGTSSRSSKLIHGGLRYLEMLDFALVREALKERGLLLERLAPHLVKPVPFLYPLQHKGWERLYAGSGVALYDAMSMARGHGRGLPTHRHLSRRHALRVAPALKKDALVGALQYYDAQMDDARFVATLVRTAASYGAKAANCARVTGFLREGERVVGARVEDVEAGGEYEIRARQIVNATGVWTDDTQAMVGERGQFHVRASKGIHLVVPRDRISSSSGLILRTEKSVLFVIPWGRHWIIGTTDTDWDLDKTHPAASSADIDYLLEHVNSVLAVPLTRDDVEGVYAGLRPLLAGESDATSKLSREHTVAHPVPGLVVVAGGKYTTYRVMAKDAVDEAVRGLDQRVADCVTEDVPLMGAEGYRALWNARARIAARTGLHVVRVEHLLNRFGAMAEEILDLIVADPSLGEPLQFADDYLRAEIVYAASHEGARHLDDALTRRTRISIETFDRGTRSALEAAELMAPVLGWDKDHIEREVEHYQKRVEAERESQRQPDDLTADAARLGAPDIVPL
;
A
#
# COMPACT_ATOMS: atom_id res chain seq x y z
N MET A 1 25.16 0.14 -8.94
CA MET A 1 25.11 1.43 -8.21
C MET A 1 26.47 1.85 -7.64
N ALA A 2 27.34 0.93 -7.22
CA ALA A 2 28.62 1.24 -6.58
C ALA A 2 29.73 1.87 -7.47
N GLU A 3 29.58 1.88 -8.80
CA GLU A 3 30.65 2.33 -9.72
C GLU A 3 30.85 3.85 -9.78
N ARG A 4 29.82 4.63 -9.46
CA ARG A 4 29.85 6.10 -9.54
C ARG A 4 29.11 6.68 -8.35
N GLU A 5 29.63 7.78 -7.82
CA GLU A 5 28.96 8.56 -6.78
C GLU A 5 27.61 9.07 -7.31
N LEU A 6 26.58 8.90 -6.50
CA LEU A 6 25.23 9.39 -6.75
C LEU A 6 25.03 10.77 -6.12
N ASP A 7 24.10 11.56 -6.66
CA ASP A 7 23.65 12.77 -5.98
C ASP A 7 22.77 12.40 -4.77
N VAL A 8 21.87 11.43 -4.96
CA VAL A 8 20.94 10.97 -3.91
C VAL A 8 20.88 9.44 -3.87
N LEU A 9 21.05 8.87 -2.68
CA LEU A 9 20.72 7.48 -2.38
C LEU A 9 19.51 7.44 -1.44
N VAL A 10 18.47 6.71 -1.82
CA VAL A 10 17.26 6.53 -1.02
C VAL A 10 17.27 5.15 -0.37
N VAL A 11 17.01 5.11 0.95
CA VAL A 11 16.96 3.87 1.75
C VAL A 11 15.51 3.58 2.13
N GLY A 12 15.02 2.40 1.71
CA GLY A 12 13.65 1.93 1.90
C GLY A 12 12.76 2.26 0.70
N ALA A 13 12.13 1.25 0.11
CA ALA A 13 11.19 1.37 -1.01
C ALA A 13 9.74 1.07 -0.58
N GLY A 14 9.34 1.68 0.54
CA GLY A 14 7.93 1.97 0.78
C GLY A 14 7.44 3.11 -0.12
N VAL A 15 6.18 3.51 0.01
CA VAL A 15 5.59 4.58 -0.80
C VAL A 15 6.37 5.91 -0.71
N VAL A 16 6.93 6.20 0.48
CA VAL A 16 7.70 7.42 0.71
C VAL A 16 9.01 7.40 -0.08
N GLY A 17 9.85 6.37 0.12
CA GLY A 17 11.13 6.28 -0.58
C GLY A 17 10.99 6.09 -2.10
N ALA A 18 9.98 5.35 -2.56
CA ALA A 18 9.67 5.27 -3.99
C ALA A 18 9.27 6.64 -4.56
N GLY A 19 8.50 7.43 -3.81
CA GLY A 19 8.17 8.82 -4.16
C GLY A 19 9.40 9.73 -4.18
N VAL A 20 10.27 9.63 -3.18
CA VAL A 20 11.54 10.39 -3.10
C VAL A 20 12.41 10.09 -4.31
N ALA A 21 12.56 8.80 -4.66
CA ALA A 21 13.35 8.39 -5.82
C ALA A 21 12.79 8.97 -7.13
N LEU A 22 11.47 8.95 -7.31
CA LEU A 22 10.80 9.54 -8.47
C LEU A 22 11.00 11.06 -8.53
N ASP A 23 10.85 11.76 -7.42
CA ASP A 23 11.04 13.20 -7.38
C ASP A 23 12.51 13.59 -7.64
N ALA A 24 13.46 12.93 -6.97
CA ALA A 24 14.89 13.21 -7.15
C ALA A 24 15.33 13.01 -8.60
N VAL A 25 14.97 11.88 -9.23
CA VAL A 25 15.37 11.60 -10.61
C VAL A 25 14.72 12.54 -11.62
N THR A 26 13.47 12.95 -11.41
CA THR A 26 12.77 13.88 -12.31
C THR A 26 13.23 15.33 -12.18
N ARG A 27 13.94 15.68 -11.10
CA ARG A 27 14.70 16.93 -10.97
C ARG A 27 16.09 16.88 -11.63
N GLY A 28 16.46 15.73 -12.21
CA GLY A 28 17.72 15.52 -12.93
C GLY A 28 18.87 14.99 -12.06
N LEU A 29 18.60 14.51 -10.84
CA LEU A 29 19.63 13.98 -9.94
C LEU A 29 19.96 12.53 -10.27
N SER A 30 21.25 12.17 -10.21
CA SER A 30 21.66 10.77 -10.26
C SER A 30 21.21 10.05 -8.98
N THR A 31 20.21 9.17 -9.13
CA THR A 31 19.44 8.64 -8.00
C THR A 31 19.57 7.12 -7.89
N GLY A 32 19.84 6.64 -6.69
CA GLY A 32 19.76 5.22 -6.31
C GLY A 32 18.63 4.97 -5.30
N LEU A 33 18.01 3.80 -5.35
CA LEU A 33 17.01 3.33 -4.40
C LEU A 33 17.35 1.90 -3.97
N VAL A 34 17.44 1.66 -2.67
CA VAL A 34 17.70 0.32 -2.11
C VAL A 34 16.61 -0.07 -1.12
N GLU A 35 16.16 -1.32 -1.18
CA GLU A 35 15.17 -1.92 -0.29
C GLU A 35 15.68 -3.25 0.21
N ALA A 36 15.60 -3.48 1.52
CA ALA A 36 16.16 -4.66 2.15
C ALA A 36 15.41 -5.95 1.78
N ARG A 37 14.11 -5.86 1.47
CA ARG A 37 13.28 -6.98 1.01
C ARG A 37 12.71 -6.65 -0.36
N ASP A 38 11.43 -6.91 -0.63
CA ASP A 38 10.75 -6.47 -1.85
C ASP A 38 10.11 -5.08 -1.71
N TRP A 39 9.80 -4.45 -2.84
CA TRP A 39 9.04 -3.20 -2.93
C TRP A 39 7.75 -3.29 -2.10
N ALA A 40 7.49 -2.27 -1.29
CA ALA A 40 6.33 -2.19 -0.39
C ALA A 40 6.16 -3.34 0.63
N SER A 41 7.15 -4.20 0.85
CA SER A 41 7.06 -5.34 1.77
C SER A 41 6.73 -4.96 3.23
N GLY A 42 7.09 -3.75 3.65
CA GLY A 42 6.69 -3.15 4.93
C GLY A 42 5.25 -2.62 4.95
N THR A 43 5.01 -1.51 5.64
CA THR A 43 3.66 -0.91 5.83
C THR A 43 2.92 -0.62 4.52
N SER A 44 3.63 -0.34 3.43
CA SER A 44 3.04 0.15 2.18
C SER A 44 2.25 -0.91 1.38
N SER A 45 2.22 -2.18 1.82
CA SER A 45 1.35 -3.23 1.25
C SER A 45 0.23 -3.67 2.20
N ARG A 46 0.16 -3.07 3.39
CA ARG A 46 -0.67 -3.51 4.53
C ARG A 46 -1.58 -2.38 5.02
N SER A 47 -1.97 -1.46 4.14
CA SER A 47 -2.87 -0.35 4.47
C SER A 47 -4.34 -0.77 4.35
N SER A 48 -5.26 0.14 4.69
CA SER A 48 -6.69 -0.02 4.35
C SER A 48 -6.97 0.07 2.85
N LYS A 49 -5.94 0.27 2.00
CA LYS A 49 -6.07 0.40 0.54
C LYS A 49 -6.94 1.58 0.12
N LEU A 50 -6.85 2.69 0.87
CA LEU A 50 -7.58 3.93 0.63
C LEU A 50 -6.64 5.11 0.45
N ILE A 51 -7.01 6.00 -0.46
CA ILE A 51 -6.49 7.36 -0.58
C ILE A 51 -7.54 8.28 0.06
N HIS A 52 -7.52 8.36 1.38
CA HIS A 52 -8.50 9.14 2.15
C HIS A 52 -8.18 10.63 2.12
N GLY A 53 -9.17 11.48 1.86
CA GLY A 53 -9.00 12.94 1.96
C GLY A 53 -9.11 13.48 3.40
N GLY A 54 -9.28 12.59 4.39
CA GLY A 54 -9.11 12.95 5.79
C GLY A 54 -10.33 13.55 6.50
N LEU A 55 -11.55 13.13 6.12
CA LEU A 55 -12.80 13.63 6.71
C LEU A 55 -12.79 13.72 8.25
N ARG A 56 -12.20 12.73 8.94
CA ARG A 56 -12.07 12.72 10.41
C ARG A 56 -11.25 13.89 10.97
N TYR A 57 -10.25 14.38 10.23
CA TYR A 57 -9.41 15.50 10.69
C TYR A 57 -10.16 16.84 10.69
N LEU A 58 -11.31 16.93 10.01
CA LEU A 58 -12.20 18.09 10.16
C LEU A 58 -12.75 18.21 11.59
N GLU A 59 -12.95 17.09 12.29
CA GLU A 59 -13.34 17.12 13.71
C GLU A 59 -12.22 17.70 14.60
N MET A 60 -10.98 17.63 14.14
CA MET A 60 -9.80 18.20 14.80
C MET A 60 -9.47 19.62 14.34
N LEU A 61 -10.29 20.21 13.46
CA LEU A 61 -10.09 21.53 12.86
C LEU A 61 -8.80 21.68 12.03
N ASP A 62 -8.23 20.56 11.57
CA ASP A 62 -7.01 20.55 10.79
C ASP A 62 -7.30 20.70 9.28
N PHE A 63 -7.70 21.92 8.91
CA PHE A 63 -8.09 22.24 7.53
C PHE A 63 -6.92 22.19 6.55
N ALA A 64 -5.69 22.40 7.02
CA ALA A 64 -4.50 22.36 6.18
C ALA A 64 -4.24 20.93 5.69
N LEU A 65 -4.23 19.97 6.62
CA LEU A 65 -4.04 18.56 6.34
C LEU A 65 -5.14 17.98 5.44
N VAL A 66 -6.39 18.40 5.65
CA VAL A 66 -7.52 17.97 4.81
C VAL A 66 -7.39 18.53 3.40
N ARG A 67 -7.06 19.83 3.26
CA ARG A 67 -6.90 20.46 1.95
C ARG A 67 -5.78 19.81 1.14
N GLU A 68 -4.64 19.52 1.77
CA GLU A 68 -3.54 18.83 1.13
C GLU A 68 -3.94 17.42 0.66
N ALA A 69 -4.56 16.64 1.54
CA ALA A 69 -5.03 15.30 1.19
C ALA A 69 -6.06 15.29 0.06
N LEU A 70 -6.96 16.29 0.03
CA LEU A 70 -7.93 16.46 -1.05
C LEU A 70 -7.25 16.81 -2.38
N LYS A 71 -6.24 17.68 -2.38
CA LYS A 71 -5.44 17.99 -3.58
C LYS A 71 -4.76 16.74 -4.13
N GLU A 72 -4.05 16.01 -3.28
CA GLU A 72 -3.31 14.80 -3.68
C GLU A 72 -4.24 13.71 -4.21
N ARG A 73 -5.38 13.49 -3.54
CA ARG A 73 -6.40 12.55 -4.01
C ARG A 73 -6.94 12.93 -5.40
N GLY A 74 -7.20 14.21 -5.65
CA GLY A 74 -7.63 14.70 -6.96
C GLY A 74 -6.60 14.43 -8.04
N LEU A 75 -5.33 14.78 -7.78
CA LEU A 75 -4.21 14.49 -8.69
C LEU A 75 -4.11 13.01 -9.04
N LEU A 76 -4.22 12.14 -8.03
CA LEU A 76 -4.14 10.68 -8.21
C LEU A 76 -5.29 10.12 -9.05
N LEU A 77 -6.53 10.56 -8.79
CA LEU A 77 -7.71 10.12 -9.51
C LEU A 77 -7.72 10.56 -10.98
N GLU A 78 -7.25 11.79 -11.25
CA GLU A 78 -7.44 12.42 -12.55
C GLU A 78 -6.26 12.22 -13.50
N ARG A 79 -5.03 12.28 -12.95
CA ARG A 79 -3.82 12.46 -13.73
C ARG A 79 -2.73 11.44 -13.39
N LEU A 80 -2.33 11.37 -12.13
CA LEU A 80 -1.10 10.65 -11.76
C LEU A 80 -1.27 9.13 -11.83
N ALA A 81 -2.40 8.60 -11.38
CA ALA A 81 -2.63 7.16 -11.34
C ALA A 81 -4.12 6.78 -11.57
N PRO A 82 -4.79 7.30 -12.61
CA PRO A 82 -6.22 7.09 -12.85
C PRO A 82 -6.60 5.62 -13.08
N HIS A 83 -5.62 4.76 -13.39
CA HIS A 83 -5.81 3.32 -13.52
C HIS A 83 -5.80 2.61 -12.17
N LEU A 84 -4.95 3.04 -11.21
CA LEU A 84 -4.81 2.42 -9.89
C LEU A 84 -5.75 3.00 -8.83
N VAL A 85 -6.06 4.29 -8.91
CA VAL A 85 -6.84 5.01 -7.91
C VAL A 85 -8.25 5.23 -8.44
N LYS A 86 -9.24 4.69 -7.72
CA LYS A 86 -10.65 4.69 -8.14
C LYS A 86 -11.58 5.27 -7.08
N PRO A 87 -12.67 5.95 -7.47
CA PRO A 87 -13.73 6.35 -6.54
C PRO A 87 -14.34 5.14 -5.83
N VAL A 88 -14.57 5.26 -4.52
CA VAL A 88 -15.27 4.25 -3.71
C VAL A 88 -16.35 4.93 -2.85
N PRO A 89 -17.61 4.47 -2.90
CA PRO A 89 -18.68 5.02 -2.08
C PRO A 89 -18.67 4.42 -0.67
N PHE A 90 -18.90 5.26 0.34
CA PHE A 90 -19.08 4.86 1.73
C PHE A 90 -20.41 5.34 2.29
N LEU A 91 -21.10 4.45 2.97
CA LEU A 91 -22.23 4.75 3.83
C LEU A 91 -21.75 4.96 5.26
N TYR A 92 -22.16 6.08 5.83
CA TYR A 92 -22.08 6.38 7.26
C TYR A 92 -23.48 6.25 7.85
N PRO A 93 -23.80 5.13 8.52
CA PRO A 93 -25.11 4.92 9.15
C PRO A 93 -25.29 5.87 10.34
N LEU A 94 -26.44 6.53 10.41
CA LEU A 94 -26.80 7.43 11.51
C LEU A 94 -27.61 6.66 12.55
N GLN A 95 -27.30 6.86 13.83
CA GLN A 95 -27.99 6.24 14.96
C GLN A 95 -29.03 7.17 15.60
N HIS A 96 -28.77 8.48 15.63
CA HIS A 96 -29.66 9.44 16.29
C HIS A 96 -30.46 10.28 15.29
N LYS A 97 -31.76 10.44 15.57
CA LYS A 97 -32.65 11.24 14.72
C LYS A 97 -32.35 12.74 14.91
N GLY A 98 -32.32 13.47 13.81
CA GLY A 98 -32.19 14.93 13.81
C GLY A 98 -30.75 15.42 13.94
N TRP A 99 -30.21 15.47 15.16
CA TRP A 99 -28.95 16.18 15.45
C TRP A 99 -27.75 15.60 14.71
N GLU A 100 -27.61 14.27 14.67
CA GLU A 100 -26.45 13.61 14.05
C GLU A 100 -26.44 13.83 12.54
N ARG A 101 -27.61 13.87 11.91
CA ARG A 101 -27.74 14.19 10.48
C ARG A 101 -27.25 15.60 10.18
N LEU A 102 -27.57 16.56 11.04
CA LEU A 102 -27.12 17.95 10.88
C LEU A 102 -25.61 18.07 11.11
N TYR A 103 -25.10 17.43 12.18
CA TYR A 103 -23.69 17.46 12.54
C TYR A 103 -22.80 16.74 11.50
N ALA A 104 -23.07 15.47 11.23
CA ALA A 104 -22.29 14.72 10.25
C ALA A 104 -22.51 15.26 8.83
N GLY A 105 -23.73 15.72 8.53
CA GLY A 105 -24.05 16.35 7.24
C GLY A 105 -23.27 17.63 7.00
N SER A 106 -23.14 18.51 8.01
CA SER A 106 -22.36 19.74 7.86
C SER A 106 -20.86 19.46 7.70
N GLY A 107 -20.32 18.46 8.41
CA GLY A 107 -18.93 18.02 8.24
C GLY A 107 -18.65 17.51 6.82
N VAL A 108 -19.51 16.64 6.28
CA VAL A 108 -19.37 16.13 4.92
C VAL A 108 -19.63 17.22 3.87
N ALA A 109 -20.57 18.15 4.11
CA ALA A 109 -20.78 19.29 3.23
C ALA A 109 -19.56 20.22 3.18
N LEU A 110 -18.91 20.47 4.32
CA LEU A 110 -17.65 21.22 4.38
C LEU A 110 -16.54 20.50 3.62
N TYR A 111 -16.44 19.19 3.79
CA TYR A 111 -15.49 18.35 3.05
C TYR A 111 -15.70 18.44 1.53
N ASP A 112 -16.93 18.31 1.06
CA ASP A 112 -17.28 18.45 -0.36
C ASP A 112 -16.96 19.86 -0.87
N ALA A 113 -17.28 20.90 -0.08
CA ALA A 113 -16.96 22.28 -0.44
C ALA A 113 -15.45 22.51 -0.56
N MET A 114 -14.65 21.98 0.36
CA MET A 114 -13.19 22.02 0.29
C MET A 114 -12.64 21.24 -0.90
N SER A 115 -13.26 20.12 -1.26
CA SER A 115 -12.86 19.32 -2.42
C SER A 115 -13.18 20.05 -3.73
N MET A 116 -14.36 20.67 -3.85
CA MET A 116 -14.76 21.44 -5.04
C MET A 116 -13.98 22.74 -5.19
N ALA A 117 -13.58 23.36 -4.08
CA ALA A 117 -12.75 24.55 -4.09
C ALA A 117 -11.41 24.25 -4.80
N ARG A 118 -11.11 25.06 -5.83
CA ARG A 118 -9.89 25.00 -6.66
C ARG A 118 -9.75 23.78 -7.59
N GLY A 119 -10.84 23.06 -7.87
CA GLY A 119 -10.83 21.99 -8.87
C GLY A 119 -10.20 20.68 -8.42
N HIS A 120 -9.87 20.53 -7.14
CA HIS A 120 -9.29 19.32 -6.53
C HIS A 120 -10.28 18.16 -6.35
N GLY A 121 -11.56 18.36 -6.68
CA GLY A 121 -12.65 17.39 -6.52
C GLY A 121 -13.21 16.89 -7.85
N ARG A 122 -12.52 17.15 -8.97
CA ARG A 122 -12.94 16.62 -10.25
C ARG A 122 -12.79 15.10 -10.22
N GLY A 123 -13.90 14.37 -10.26
CA GLY A 123 -13.89 12.91 -10.33
C GLY A 123 -14.61 12.17 -9.18
N LEU A 124 -15.05 12.86 -8.13
CA LEU A 124 -15.92 12.25 -7.10
C LEU A 124 -17.32 12.89 -7.09
N PRO A 125 -18.40 12.09 -6.99
CA PRO A 125 -19.74 12.61 -6.77
C PRO A 125 -19.88 13.29 -5.39
N THR A 126 -20.79 14.26 -5.29
CA THR A 126 -21.16 14.88 -4.00
C THR A 126 -21.91 13.92 -3.09
N HIS A 127 -21.85 14.20 -1.79
CA HIS A 127 -22.53 13.40 -0.79
C HIS A 127 -24.05 13.41 -0.93
N ARG A 128 -24.69 12.35 -0.44
CA ARG A 128 -26.14 12.17 -0.46
C ARG A 128 -26.66 11.86 0.93
N HIS A 129 -27.76 12.52 1.30
CA HIS A 129 -28.53 12.15 2.47
C HIS A 129 -29.54 11.06 2.12
N LEU A 130 -29.42 9.89 2.73
CA LEU A 130 -30.32 8.77 2.51
C LEU A 130 -31.30 8.63 3.68
N SER A 131 -32.57 8.38 3.34
CA SER A 131 -33.54 7.89 4.33
C SER A 131 -33.19 6.45 4.71
N ARG A 132 -33.69 5.96 5.85
CA ARG A 132 -33.53 4.55 6.26
C ARG A 132 -33.91 3.57 5.14
N ARG A 133 -35.03 3.82 4.44
CA ARG A 133 -35.49 2.98 3.33
C ARG A 133 -34.55 3.00 2.12
N HIS A 134 -33.89 4.12 1.84
CA HIS A 134 -32.90 4.22 0.76
C HIS A 134 -31.56 3.59 1.17
N ALA A 135 -31.11 3.83 2.40
CA ALA A 135 -29.88 3.23 2.92
C ALA A 135 -29.94 1.70 2.93
N LEU A 136 -31.05 1.10 3.37
CA LEU A 136 -31.26 -0.35 3.33
C LEU A 136 -31.41 -0.92 1.91
N ARG A 137 -31.68 -0.09 0.89
CA ARG A 137 -31.61 -0.51 -0.52
C ARG A 137 -30.18 -0.54 -1.03
N VAL A 138 -29.33 0.37 -0.56
CA VAL A 138 -27.89 0.41 -0.92
C VAL A 138 -27.11 -0.67 -0.18
N ALA A 139 -27.39 -0.88 1.11
CA ALA A 139 -26.80 -1.92 1.94
C ALA A 139 -27.88 -2.83 2.58
N PRO A 140 -28.49 -3.75 1.81
CA PRO A 140 -29.44 -4.73 2.34
C PRO A 140 -28.90 -5.61 3.47
N ALA A 141 -27.57 -5.78 3.54
CA ALA A 141 -26.92 -6.57 4.58
C ALA A 141 -27.03 -5.97 6.00
N LEU A 142 -27.45 -4.72 6.16
CA LEU A 142 -27.58 -4.09 7.49
C LEU A 142 -28.85 -4.52 8.22
N LYS A 143 -28.77 -4.65 9.55
CA LYS A 143 -29.94 -4.83 10.42
C LYS A 143 -30.91 -3.66 10.21
N LYS A 144 -32.21 -3.95 10.27
CA LYS A 144 -33.25 -2.95 10.02
C LYS A 144 -33.20 -1.81 11.05
N ASP A 145 -32.77 -2.09 12.26
CA ASP A 145 -32.66 -1.16 13.40
C ASP A 145 -31.24 -0.58 13.59
N ALA A 146 -30.25 -1.00 12.80
CA ALA A 146 -28.88 -0.47 12.87
C ALA A 146 -28.77 1.01 12.47
N LEU A 147 -29.81 1.60 11.84
CA LEU A 147 -29.77 2.98 11.37
C LEU A 147 -31.14 3.67 11.31
N VAL A 148 -31.16 4.98 11.55
CA VAL A 148 -32.32 5.87 11.33
C VAL A 148 -32.24 6.61 9.98
N GLY A 149 -31.08 6.56 9.33
CA GLY A 149 -30.77 7.10 8.01
C GLY A 149 -29.28 6.92 7.72
N ALA A 150 -28.77 7.44 6.61
CA ALA A 150 -27.34 7.40 6.34
C ALA A 150 -26.88 8.63 5.55
N LEU A 151 -25.59 8.93 5.63
CA LEU A 151 -24.89 9.76 4.65
C LEU A 151 -24.14 8.82 3.71
N GLN A 152 -24.18 9.09 2.41
CA GLN A 152 -23.31 8.45 1.44
C GLN A 152 -22.33 9.49 0.94
N TYR A 153 -21.03 9.25 1.09
CA TYR A 153 -19.99 10.10 0.50
C TYR A 153 -18.99 9.23 -0.26
N TYR A 154 -18.07 9.88 -0.99
CA TYR A 154 -17.08 9.20 -1.80
C TYR A 154 -15.67 9.51 -1.32
N ASP A 155 -14.85 8.47 -1.30
CA ASP A 155 -13.41 8.60 -1.20
C ASP A 155 -12.73 7.84 -2.35
N ALA A 156 -11.43 7.59 -2.26
CA ALA A 156 -10.70 6.81 -3.24
C ALA A 156 -10.06 5.55 -2.66
N GLN A 157 -10.00 4.51 -3.47
CA GLN A 157 -9.36 3.23 -3.19
C GLN A 157 -8.20 3.00 -4.16
N MET A 158 -7.20 2.23 -3.72
CA MET A 158 -6.05 1.83 -4.53
C MET A 158 -5.54 0.43 -4.16
N ASP A 159 -4.80 -0.21 -5.07
CA ASP A 159 -3.92 -1.33 -4.75
C ASP A 159 -2.55 -0.79 -4.28
N ASP A 160 -2.28 -0.87 -2.98
CA ASP A 160 -1.13 -0.19 -2.34
C ASP A 160 0.24 -0.73 -2.80
N ALA A 161 0.49 -2.03 -2.76
CA ALA A 161 1.75 -2.60 -3.24
C ALA A 161 1.96 -2.39 -4.75
N ARG A 162 0.90 -2.55 -5.56
CA ARG A 162 0.95 -2.25 -7.00
C ARG A 162 1.31 -0.79 -7.27
N PHE A 163 0.78 0.13 -6.46
CA PHE A 163 1.09 1.55 -6.53
C PHE A 163 2.57 1.82 -6.29
N VAL A 164 3.17 1.22 -5.25
CA VAL A 164 4.62 1.36 -5.01
C VAL A 164 5.45 0.74 -6.12
N ALA A 165 5.12 -0.48 -6.58
CA ALA A 165 5.84 -1.11 -7.69
C ALA A 165 5.80 -0.22 -8.95
N THR A 166 4.65 0.40 -9.23
CA THR A 166 4.49 1.34 -10.34
C THR A 166 5.31 2.62 -10.14
N LEU A 167 5.37 3.16 -8.92
CA LEU A 167 6.25 4.30 -8.58
C LEU A 167 7.73 3.97 -8.84
N VAL A 168 8.21 2.84 -8.33
CA VAL A 168 9.61 2.40 -8.52
C VAL A 168 9.92 2.23 -9.99
N ARG A 169 9.06 1.54 -10.75
CA ARG A 169 9.23 1.40 -12.20
C ARG A 169 9.19 2.74 -12.93
N THR A 170 8.34 3.68 -12.50
CA THR A 170 8.30 5.03 -13.07
C THR A 170 9.62 5.76 -12.82
N ALA A 171 10.15 5.72 -11.60
CA ALA A 171 11.46 6.30 -11.29
C ALA A 171 12.58 5.66 -12.13
N ALA A 172 12.56 4.33 -12.30
CA ALA A 172 13.52 3.61 -13.12
C ALA A 172 13.44 4.02 -14.61
N SER A 173 12.24 4.28 -15.14
CA SER A 173 12.05 4.76 -16.51
C SER A 173 12.67 6.14 -16.77
N TYR A 174 12.81 6.97 -15.72
CA TYR A 174 13.53 8.24 -15.76
C TYR A 174 15.04 8.11 -15.46
N GLY A 175 15.53 6.90 -15.22
CA GLY A 175 16.97 6.61 -15.03
C GLY A 175 17.41 6.36 -13.60
N ALA A 176 16.49 6.27 -12.63
CA ALA A 176 16.84 5.88 -11.27
C ALA A 176 17.32 4.42 -11.23
N LYS A 177 18.36 4.14 -10.46
CA LYS A 177 18.82 2.76 -10.23
C LYS A 177 18.14 2.21 -9.00
N ALA A 178 17.36 1.14 -9.12
CA ALA A 178 16.64 0.54 -8.01
C ALA A 178 17.09 -0.92 -7.80
N ALA A 179 17.35 -1.32 -6.54
CA ALA A 179 17.58 -2.71 -6.15
C ALA A 179 16.76 -3.09 -4.91
N ASN A 180 15.95 -4.14 -5.04
CA ASN A 180 15.33 -4.82 -3.91
C ASN A 180 16.27 -5.94 -3.45
N CYS A 181 16.01 -6.50 -2.28
CA CYS A 181 16.91 -7.45 -1.62
C CYS A 181 18.34 -6.86 -1.46
N ALA A 182 18.41 -5.58 -1.12
CA ALA A 182 19.62 -4.80 -0.96
C ALA A 182 19.57 -4.07 0.40
N ARG A 183 20.06 -4.74 1.46
CA ARG A 183 19.95 -4.29 2.85
C ARG A 183 21.05 -3.30 3.19
N VAL A 184 20.69 -2.11 3.65
CA VAL A 184 21.68 -1.18 4.25
C VAL A 184 22.09 -1.71 5.62
N THR A 185 23.38 -1.96 5.80
CA THR A 185 23.96 -2.48 7.05
C THR A 185 24.75 -1.42 7.82
N GLY A 186 24.99 -0.26 7.22
CA GLY A 186 25.59 0.89 7.88
C GLY A 186 25.82 2.07 6.95
N PHE A 187 26.16 3.22 7.52
CA PHE A 187 26.50 4.43 6.77
C PHE A 187 28.01 4.65 6.67
N LEU A 188 28.48 5.08 5.50
CA LEU A 188 29.86 5.48 5.26
C LEU A 188 30.02 6.93 5.74
N ARG A 189 31.09 7.22 6.48
CA ARG A 189 31.34 8.55 7.06
C ARG A 189 32.71 9.10 6.70
N GLU A 190 32.76 10.41 6.50
CA GLU A 190 33.98 11.21 6.42
C GLU A 190 33.85 12.36 7.43
N GLY A 191 34.51 12.21 8.59
CA GLY A 191 34.26 13.07 9.75
C GLY A 191 32.82 12.93 10.24
N GLU A 192 32.12 14.05 10.41
CA GLU A 192 30.72 14.07 10.84
C GLU A 192 29.73 13.77 9.69
N ARG A 193 30.17 13.91 8.44
CA ARG A 193 29.31 13.78 7.24
C ARG A 193 29.12 12.32 6.84
N VAL A 194 27.88 11.96 6.50
CA VAL A 194 27.54 10.72 5.81
C VAL A 194 27.76 10.90 4.30
N VAL A 195 28.51 9.99 3.69
CA VAL A 195 28.94 10.06 2.27
C VAL A 195 28.53 8.83 1.45
N GLY A 196 27.71 7.95 2.02
CA GLY A 196 27.26 6.73 1.38
C GLY A 196 26.73 5.71 2.37
N ALA A 197 26.43 4.51 1.88
CA ALA A 197 25.96 3.39 2.67
C ALA A 197 26.69 2.10 2.28
N ARG A 198 26.88 1.21 3.26
CA ARG A 198 27.20 -0.19 3.04
C ARG A 198 25.90 -0.95 2.80
N VAL A 199 25.84 -1.66 1.69
CA VAL A 199 24.67 -2.39 1.23
C VAL A 199 25.04 -3.84 0.98
N GLU A 200 24.32 -4.74 1.62
CA GLU A 200 24.43 -6.18 1.44
C GLU A 200 23.40 -6.65 0.42
N ASP A 201 23.85 -7.37 -0.61
CA ASP A 201 22.98 -8.09 -1.53
C ASP A 201 22.61 -9.44 -0.88
N VAL A 202 21.36 -9.55 -0.45
CA VAL A 202 20.87 -10.75 0.26
C VAL A 202 20.39 -11.84 -0.69
N GLU A 203 20.40 -11.58 -2.01
CA GLU A 203 20.05 -12.53 -3.07
C GLU A 203 21.28 -13.27 -3.60
N ALA A 204 22.24 -12.52 -4.16
CA ALA A 204 23.45 -13.06 -4.75
C ALA A 204 24.60 -13.21 -3.75
N GLY A 205 24.47 -12.59 -2.57
CA GLY A 205 25.53 -12.42 -1.61
C GLY A 205 26.48 -11.29 -2.00
N GLY A 206 27.14 -10.71 -1.00
CA GLY A 206 28.18 -9.70 -1.18
C GLY A 206 27.84 -8.37 -0.52
N GLU A 207 28.88 -7.58 -0.27
CA GLU A 207 28.77 -6.25 0.30
C GLU A 207 29.29 -5.20 -0.69
N TYR A 208 28.55 -4.11 -0.81
CA TYR A 208 28.86 -3.00 -1.70
C TYR A 208 28.87 -1.69 -0.91
N GLU A 209 29.86 -0.85 -1.21
CA GLU A 209 29.88 0.53 -0.75
C GLU A 209 29.29 1.43 -1.83
N ILE A 210 28.16 2.05 -1.56
CA ILE A 210 27.50 2.98 -2.48
C ILE A 210 27.73 4.39 -1.96
N ARG A 211 28.54 5.18 -2.68
CA ARG A 211 28.76 6.59 -2.37
C ARG A 211 27.64 7.47 -2.90
N ALA A 212 27.21 8.42 -2.08
CA ALA A 212 26.22 9.43 -2.45
C ALA A 212 26.46 10.74 -1.70
N ARG A 213 26.20 11.86 -2.36
CA ARG A 213 26.34 13.20 -1.78
C ARG A 213 25.30 13.46 -0.69
N GLN A 214 24.10 12.92 -0.88
CA GLN A 214 23.00 12.95 0.09
C GLN A 214 22.35 11.57 0.16
N ILE A 215 21.93 11.21 1.36
CA ILE A 215 21.13 10.01 1.61
C ILE A 215 19.78 10.44 2.16
N VAL A 216 18.70 9.88 1.64
CA VAL A 216 17.35 10.02 2.20
C VAL A 216 16.93 8.71 2.81
N ASN A 217 16.83 8.68 4.14
CA ASN A 217 16.34 7.55 4.91
C ASN A 217 14.81 7.62 5.04
N ALA A 218 14.12 6.70 4.35
CA ALA A 218 12.67 6.61 4.26
C ALA A 218 12.17 5.22 4.70
N THR A 219 12.70 4.74 5.83
CA THR A 219 12.53 3.36 6.32
C THR A 219 11.30 3.16 7.21
N GLY A 220 10.39 4.13 7.32
CA GLY A 220 9.09 3.94 7.98
C GLY A 220 9.21 3.50 9.45
N VAL A 221 8.69 2.33 9.80
CA VAL A 221 8.75 1.79 11.18
C VAL A 221 10.17 1.40 11.63
N TRP A 222 11.11 1.32 10.69
CA TRP A 222 12.54 1.07 10.94
C TRP A 222 13.37 2.35 11.05
N THR A 223 12.73 3.53 11.12
CA THR A 223 13.45 4.82 11.21
C THR A 223 14.38 4.86 12.43
N ASP A 224 13.92 4.38 13.59
CA ASP A 224 14.75 4.38 14.81
C ASP A 224 15.96 3.44 14.68
N ASP A 225 15.77 2.26 14.08
CA ASP A 225 16.83 1.26 13.89
C ASP A 225 17.92 1.78 12.95
N THR A 226 17.51 2.43 11.86
CA THR A 226 18.44 3.00 10.87
C THR A 226 19.11 4.28 11.37
N GLN A 227 18.44 5.13 12.16
CA GLN A 227 19.08 6.27 12.81
C GLN A 227 20.16 5.82 13.81
N ALA A 228 19.93 4.72 14.53
CA ALA A 228 20.91 4.19 15.49
C ALA A 228 22.24 3.79 14.82
N MET A 229 22.22 3.43 13.53
CA MET A 229 23.43 3.13 12.75
C MET A 229 24.36 4.35 12.58
N VAL A 230 23.85 5.57 12.78
CA VAL A 230 24.62 6.82 12.69
C VAL A 230 25.37 7.12 14.01
N GLY A 231 25.01 6.47 15.11
CA GLY A 231 25.69 6.60 16.41
C GLY A 231 25.39 7.89 17.19
N GLU A 232 24.43 8.70 16.73
CA GLU A 232 23.91 9.88 17.44
C GLU A 232 22.53 9.58 18.02
N ARG A 233 22.10 10.32 19.07
CA ARG A 233 20.72 10.20 19.56
C ARG A 233 19.78 10.58 18.41
N GLY A 234 19.00 9.61 17.92
CA GLY A 234 18.03 9.82 16.85
C GLY A 234 17.11 11.00 17.17
N GLN A 235 16.93 11.89 16.20
CA GLN A 235 16.06 13.07 16.36
C GLN A 235 14.57 12.67 16.34
N PHE A 236 14.26 11.53 15.75
CA PHE A 236 12.92 10.97 15.70
C PHE A 236 12.79 9.74 16.58
N HIS A 237 11.62 9.62 17.21
CA HIS A 237 11.15 8.40 17.86
C HIS A 237 9.86 7.96 17.19
N VAL A 238 9.90 6.76 16.60
CA VAL A 238 8.77 6.18 15.88
C VAL A 238 8.14 5.07 16.73
N ARG A 239 6.91 5.30 17.19
CA ARG A 239 6.09 4.28 17.86
C ARG A 239 5.29 3.51 16.81
N ALA A 240 5.42 2.19 16.81
CA ALA A 240 4.65 1.34 15.93
C ALA A 240 3.25 1.06 16.54
N SER A 241 2.22 1.18 15.70
CA SER A 241 0.86 0.71 16.02
C SER A 241 0.44 -0.34 15.00
N LYS A 242 0.07 -1.53 15.46
CA LYS A 242 -0.47 -2.59 14.63
C LYS A 242 -1.92 -2.28 14.24
N GLY A 243 -2.22 -2.54 12.98
CA GLY A 243 -3.58 -2.63 12.47
C GLY A 243 -3.73 -3.84 11.58
N ILE A 244 -4.81 -4.59 11.80
CA ILE A 244 -5.17 -5.75 10.98
C ILE A 244 -6.42 -5.49 10.15
N HIS A 245 -6.57 -6.29 9.10
CA HIS A 245 -7.75 -6.31 8.25
C HIS A 245 -8.12 -7.75 7.92
N LEU A 246 -9.43 -8.00 7.83
CA LEU A 246 -10.00 -9.24 7.31
C LEU A 246 -10.42 -9.03 5.86
N VAL A 247 -10.29 -10.07 5.04
CA VAL A 247 -10.85 -10.15 3.70
C VAL A 247 -11.92 -11.24 3.69
N VAL A 248 -13.11 -10.90 3.22
CA VAL A 248 -14.25 -11.84 3.12
C VAL A 248 -14.86 -11.78 1.70
N PRO A 249 -15.51 -12.84 1.22
CA PRO A 249 -16.14 -12.86 -0.10
C PRO A 249 -17.20 -11.76 -0.27
N ARG A 250 -17.35 -11.23 -1.49
CA ARG A 250 -18.29 -10.13 -1.81
C ARG A 250 -19.73 -10.44 -1.42
N ASP A 251 -20.16 -11.67 -1.60
CA ASP A 251 -21.53 -12.12 -1.40
C ASP A 251 -21.95 -12.21 0.07
N ARG A 252 -20.99 -12.23 1.00
CA ARG A 252 -21.24 -12.24 2.45
C ARG A 252 -21.81 -10.94 2.98
N ILE A 253 -21.51 -9.83 2.32
CA ILE A 253 -22.10 -8.52 2.63
C ILE A 253 -22.76 -7.97 1.37
N SER A 254 -24.06 -8.24 1.21
CA SER A 254 -24.87 -7.64 0.14
C SER A 254 -24.97 -6.12 0.33
N SER A 255 -24.10 -5.38 -0.34
CA SER A 255 -24.10 -3.91 -0.39
C SER A 255 -23.47 -3.40 -1.68
N SER A 256 -23.97 -2.30 -2.23
CA SER A 256 -23.33 -1.59 -3.34
C SER A 256 -22.40 -0.47 -2.88
N SER A 257 -22.21 -0.30 -1.56
CA SER A 257 -21.37 0.75 -0.96
C SER A 257 -20.58 0.19 0.22
N GLY A 258 -19.39 0.72 0.46
CA GLY A 258 -18.68 0.48 1.72
C GLY A 258 -19.44 1.02 2.93
N LEU A 259 -19.00 0.62 4.12
CA LEU A 259 -19.53 1.08 5.40
C LEU A 259 -18.44 1.76 6.21
N ILE A 260 -18.83 2.75 7.00
CA ILE A 260 -17.98 3.41 7.99
C ILE A 260 -18.73 3.40 9.32
N LEU A 261 -18.17 2.69 10.28
CA LEU A 261 -18.73 2.53 11.61
C LEU A 261 -17.80 3.20 12.62
N ARG A 262 -18.38 3.88 13.61
CA ARG A 262 -17.61 4.35 14.78
C ARG A 262 -17.47 3.20 15.77
N THR A 263 -16.26 3.00 16.29
CA THR A 263 -15.99 2.15 17.45
C THR A 263 -15.68 3.04 18.66
N GLU A 264 -15.49 2.48 19.85
CA GLU A 264 -15.18 3.27 21.04
C GLU A 264 -13.85 4.03 20.91
N LYS A 265 -12.91 3.45 20.16
CA LYS A 265 -11.53 3.93 20.03
C LYS A 265 -11.21 4.53 18.65
N SER A 266 -11.90 4.10 17.59
CA SER A 266 -11.53 4.43 16.23
C SER A 266 -12.71 4.31 15.24
N VAL A 267 -12.39 4.15 13.96
CA VAL A 267 -13.35 3.96 12.87
C VAL A 267 -13.06 2.63 12.20
N LEU A 268 -14.11 1.82 12.03
CA LEU A 268 -14.08 0.59 11.25
C LEU A 268 -14.63 0.86 9.85
N PHE A 269 -13.88 0.46 8.84
CA PHE A 269 -14.25 0.49 7.44
C PHE A 269 -14.59 -0.93 6.96
N VAL A 270 -15.65 -1.01 6.17
CA VAL A 270 -15.97 -2.17 5.32
C VAL A 270 -15.86 -1.69 3.88
N ILE A 271 -14.81 -2.11 3.19
CA ILE A 271 -14.36 -1.50 1.95
C ILE A 271 -14.60 -2.49 0.81
N PRO A 272 -15.32 -2.11 -0.26
CA PRO A 272 -15.41 -2.93 -1.46
C PRO A 272 -14.02 -3.22 -2.01
N TRP A 273 -13.70 -4.46 -2.38
CA TRP A 273 -12.40 -4.81 -2.97
C TRP A 273 -12.61 -5.91 -4.02
N GLY A 274 -12.80 -5.55 -5.29
CA GLY A 274 -13.07 -6.54 -6.34
C GLY A 274 -14.22 -7.48 -5.97
N ARG A 275 -13.92 -8.78 -5.89
CA ARG A 275 -14.85 -9.85 -5.50
C ARG A 275 -14.89 -10.11 -3.98
N HIS A 276 -14.47 -9.13 -3.20
CA HIS A 276 -14.26 -9.23 -1.76
C HIS A 276 -14.72 -7.96 -1.03
N TRP A 277 -14.63 -8.05 0.29
CA TRP A 277 -14.71 -6.94 1.23
C TRP A 277 -13.49 -6.94 2.12
N ILE A 278 -12.89 -5.78 2.34
CA ILE A 278 -11.86 -5.58 3.35
C ILE A 278 -12.50 -4.95 4.58
N ILE A 279 -12.34 -5.57 5.74
CA ILE A 279 -12.90 -5.14 7.02
C ILE A 279 -11.74 -4.78 7.93
N GLY A 280 -11.66 -3.52 8.38
CA GLY A 280 -10.60 -3.10 9.28
C GLY A 280 -10.74 -1.64 9.69
N THR A 281 -9.99 -1.16 10.68
CA THR A 281 -8.77 -1.77 11.23
C THR A 281 -8.78 -1.75 12.75
N THR A 282 -7.96 -2.60 13.35
CA THR A 282 -7.52 -2.46 14.75
C THR A 282 -6.47 -1.35 14.91
N ASP A 283 -6.20 -0.97 16.16
CA ASP A 283 -5.17 -0.01 16.57
C ASP A 283 -4.63 -0.47 17.94
N THR A 284 -3.55 -1.24 17.92
CA THR A 284 -2.86 -1.76 19.11
C THR A 284 -1.40 -1.34 19.10
N ASP A 285 -0.83 -1.04 20.26
CA ASP A 285 0.61 -0.78 20.36
C ASP A 285 1.43 -2.00 19.97
N TRP A 286 2.62 -1.77 19.42
CA TRP A 286 3.49 -2.85 18.94
C TRP A 286 4.96 -2.60 19.28
N ASP A 287 5.56 -3.54 20.00
CA ASP A 287 6.97 -3.56 20.40
C ASP A 287 7.68 -4.90 20.07
N LEU A 288 7.01 -5.76 19.28
CA LEU A 288 7.51 -7.06 18.83
C LEU A 288 8.15 -6.96 17.42
N ASP A 289 8.23 -8.07 16.68
CA ASP A 289 8.86 -8.08 15.36
C ASP A 289 8.17 -7.11 14.38
N LYS A 290 8.97 -6.24 13.75
CA LYS A 290 8.47 -5.25 12.79
C LYS A 290 8.28 -5.85 11.39
N THR A 291 8.96 -6.96 11.12
CA THR A 291 9.10 -7.59 9.82
C THR A 291 7.84 -8.36 9.43
N HIS A 292 7.29 -9.08 10.41
CA HIS A 292 6.12 -9.94 10.28
C HIS A 292 5.12 -9.70 11.41
N PRO A 293 4.56 -8.48 11.53
CA PRO A 293 3.53 -8.22 12.53
C PRO A 293 2.39 -9.23 12.38
N ALA A 294 2.06 -9.91 13.48
CA ALA A 294 1.10 -11.00 13.49
C ALA A 294 -0.29 -10.52 13.92
N ALA A 295 -1.32 -11.06 13.27
CA ALA A 295 -2.70 -10.96 13.73
C ALA A 295 -2.99 -12.09 14.72
N SER A 296 -3.54 -11.75 15.87
CA SER A 296 -4.01 -12.70 16.88
C SER A 296 -5.49 -13.02 16.67
N SER A 297 -5.97 -14.10 17.29
CA SER A 297 -7.39 -14.45 17.26
C SER A 297 -8.27 -13.40 17.96
N ALA A 298 -7.75 -12.71 18.99
CA ALA A 298 -8.42 -11.60 19.64
C ALA A 298 -8.64 -10.41 18.68
N ASP A 299 -7.67 -10.11 17.81
CA ASP A 299 -7.83 -9.06 16.80
C ASP A 299 -8.95 -9.41 15.81
N ILE A 300 -9.00 -10.68 15.37
CA ILE A 300 -10.00 -11.16 14.41
C ILE A 300 -11.39 -11.09 15.02
N ASP A 301 -11.55 -11.57 16.26
CA ASP A 301 -12.81 -11.53 16.99
C ASP A 301 -13.28 -10.10 17.20
N TYR A 302 -12.37 -9.18 17.57
CA TYR A 302 -12.69 -7.76 17.70
C TYR A 302 -13.32 -7.20 16.43
N LEU A 303 -12.74 -7.46 15.25
CA LEU A 303 -13.29 -6.98 13.98
C LEU A 303 -14.63 -7.63 13.62
N LEU A 304 -14.75 -8.94 13.84
CA LEU A 304 -16.00 -9.69 13.61
C LEU A 304 -17.13 -9.21 14.52
N GLU A 305 -16.87 -9.00 15.81
CA GLU A 305 -17.84 -8.47 16.77
C GLU A 305 -18.37 -7.10 16.33
N HIS A 306 -17.47 -6.18 15.96
CA HIS A 306 -17.86 -4.82 15.58
C HIS A 306 -18.65 -4.79 14.27
N VAL A 307 -18.25 -5.55 13.24
CA VAL A 307 -19.01 -5.58 11.99
C VAL A 307 -20.36 -6.30 12.17
N ASN A 308 -20.42 -7.37 12.97
CA ASN A 308 -21.65 -8.12 13.26
C ASN A 308 -22.65 -7.35 14.12
N SER A 309 -22.21 -6.28 14.79
CA SER A 309 -23.11 -5.37 15.49
C SER A 309 -24.14 -4.75 14.53
N VAL A 310 -23.77 -4.53 13.26
CA VAL A 310 -24.64 -3.90 12.24
C VAL A 310 -25.15 -4.83 11.15
N LEU A 311 -24.56 -6.02 10.94
CA LEU A 311 -24.97 -6.95 9.89
C LEU A 311 -26.18 -7.80 10.30
N ALA A 312 -27.14 -7.97 9.38
CA ALA A 312 -28.33 -8.80 9.58
C ALA A 312 -28.00 -10.30 9.61
N VAL A 313 -27.02 -10.71 8.81
CA VAL A 313 -26.43 -12.06 8.85
C VAL A 313 -25.01 -11.90 9.38
N PRO A 314 -24.68 -12.45 10.56
CA PRO A 314 -23.35 -12.30 11.13
C PRO A 314 -22.33 -13.11 10.33
N LEU A 315 -21.14 -12.55 10.19
CA LEU A 315 -19.95 -13.23 9.70
C LEU A 315 -19.35 -14.09 10.81
N THR A 316 -18.74 -15.19 10.40
CA THR A 316 -17.98 -16.11 11.24
C THR A 316 -16.52 -16.14 10.81
N ARG A 317 -15.66 -16.80 11.60
CA ARG A 317 -14.26 -17.00 11.22
C ARG A 317 -14.12 -17.80 9.91
N ASP A 318 -15.08 -18.68 9.61
CA ASP A 318 -15.09 -19.48 8.38
C ASP A 318 -15.38 -18.64 7.13
N ASP A 319 -15.90 -17.42 7.29
CA ASP A 319 -16.12 -16.47 6.18
C ASP A 319 -14.85 -15.67 5.84
N VAL A 320 -13.77 -15.80 6.62
CA VAL A 320 -12.52 -15.04 6.44
C VAL A 320 -11.59 -15.77 5.48
N GLU A 321 -11.50 -15.25 4.26
CA GLU A 321 -10.55 -15.72 3.23
C GLU A 321 -9.14 -15.22 3.53
N GLY A 322 -9.01 -13.95 3.92
CA GLY A 322 -7.76 -13.22 4.02
C GLY A 322 -7.60 -12.52 5.38
N VAL A 323 -6.37 -12.45 5.88
CA VAL A 323 -5.98 -11.60 7.02
C VAL A 323 -4.63 -11.01 6.69
N TYR A 324 -4.47 -9.70 6.92
CA TYR A 324 -3.16 -9.07 6.87
C TYR A 324 -3.01 -8.05 8.00
N ALA A 325 -1.79 -7.89 8.48
CA ALA A 325 -1.43 -6.98 9.56
C ALA A 325 -0.30 -6.07 9.10
N GLY A 326 -0.35 -4.79 9.48
CA GLY A 326 0.67 -3.80 9.19
C GLY A 326 0.91 -2.86 10.35
N LEU A 327 2.09 -2.23 10.37
CA LEU A 327 2.51 -1.31 11.41
C LEU A 327 2.49 0.13 10.92
N ARG A 328 1.87 1.03 11.68
CA ARG A 328 1.84 2.47 11.42
C ARG A 328 3.07 3.11 12.06
N PRO A 329 3.92 3.82 11.31
CA PRO A 329 5.01 4.59 11.87
C PRO A 329 4.47 5.91 12.43
N LEU A 330 4.08 5.93 13.71
CA LEU A 330 3.56 7.13 14.35
C LEU A 330 4.72 7.89 14.99
N LEU A 331 4.82 9.19 14.70
CA LEU A 331 5.74 10.07 15.41
C LEU A 331 5.29 10.18 16.87
N ALA A 332 6.19 9.89 17.81
CA ALA A 332 5.91 10.04 19.22
C ALA A 332 5.57 11.51 19.55
N GLY A 333 4.41 11.72 20.17
CA GLY A 333 3.98 13.00 20.75
C GLY A 333 3.66 12.83 22.23
N GLU A 334 3.15 13.87 22.89
CA GLU A 334 2.82 13.85 24.33
C GLU A 334 1.62 12.95 24.71
N SER A 335 0.93 12.33 23.74
CA SER A 335 -0.27 11.52 24.01
C SER A 335 0.01 10.02 24.06
N ASP A 336 -0.49 9.36 25.11
CA ASP A 336 -0.38 7.90 25.27
C ASP A 336 -1.21 7.10 24.23
N ALA A 337 -2.25 7.70 23.64
CA ALA A 337 -3.15 7.04 22.70
C ALA A 337 -2.71 7.23 21.24
N THR A 338 -2.34 6.14 20.57
CA THR A 338 -1.87 6.11 19.17
C THR A 338 -2.82 6.77 18.17
N SER A 339 -4.13 6.60 18.34
CA SER A 339 -5.16 7.21 17.48
C SER A 339 -5.17 8.75 17.48
N LYS A 340 -4.53 9.39 18.47
CA LYS A 340 -4.41 10.84 18.63
C LYS A 340 -3.02 11.39 18.25
N LEU A 341 -2.05 10.52 17.93
CA LEU A 341 -0.73 10.95 17.46
C LEU A 341 -0.81 11.61 16.08
N SER A 342 0.09 12.57 15.82
CA SER A 342 0.09 13.33 14.58
C SER A 342 0.27 12.43 13.36
N ARG A 343 -0.49 12.74 12.32
CA ARG A 343 -0.45 12.07 11.00
C ARG A 343 0.31 12.90 9.97
N GLU A 344 0.91 14.01 10.40
CA GLU A 344 1.84 14.79 9.60
C GLU A 344 3.15 14.02 9.46
N HIS A 345 3.89 14.35 8.41
CA HIS A 345 5.27 13.90 8.25
C HIS A 345 6.22 14.96 8.81
N THR A 346 7.40 14.50 9.21
CA THR A 346 8.51 15.39 9.53
C THR A 346 9.71 14.98 8.69
N VAL A 347 10.45 15.99 8.22
CA VAL A 347 11.73 15.84 7.53
C VAL A 347 12.78 16.55 8.39
N ALA A 348 13.91 15.89 8.64
CA ALA A 348 15.06 16.55 9.25
C ALA A 348 16.37 16.12 8.62
N HIS A 349 17.39 16.94 8.85
CA HIS A 349 18.78 16.72 8.44
C HIS A 349 19.62 16.48 9.70
N PRO A 350 19.55 15.30 10.35
CA PRO A 350 20.19 15.07 11.64
C PRO A 350 21.71 15.26 11.62
N VAL A 351 22.37 14.80 10.56
CA VAL A 351 23.80 14.97 10.33
C VAL A 351 24.06 15.37 8.88
N PRO A 352 25.15 16.09 8.57
CA PRO A 352 25.47 16.44 7.20
C PRO A 352 25.47 15.21 6.28
N GLY A 353 24.80 15.31 5.13
CA GLY A 353 24.69 14.22 4.15
C GLY A 353 23.57 13.19 4.40
N LEU A 354 22.81 13.28 5.50
CA LEU A 354 21.70 12.37 5.78
C LEU A 354 20.39 13.11 6.10
N VAL A 355 19.39 12.96 5.24
CA VAL A 355 18.01 13.41 5.49
C VAL A 355 17.17 12.22 5.95
N VAL A 356 16.30 12.43 6.92
CA VAL A 356 15.36 11.43 7.43
C VAL A 356 13.94 11.95 7.26
N VAL A 357 13.05 11.11 6.74
CA VAL A 357 11.61 11.40 6.63
C VAL A 357 10.80 10.35 7.39
N ALA A 358 9.97 10.82 8.32
CA ALA A 358 9.19 9.97 9.21
C ALA A 358 7.72 10.43 9.33
N GLY A 359 6.84 9.51 9.69
CA GLY A 359 5.40 9.78 9.83
C GLY A 359 4.67 9.86 8.49
N GLY A 360 3.63 10.70 8.44
CA GLY A 360 2.82 10.92 7.24
C GLY A 360 1.79 9.82 6.93
N LYS A 361 1.28 9.87 5.70
CA LYS A 361 0.23 8.97 5.21
C LYS A 361 0.39 8.70 3.72
N TYR A 362 -0.18 7.57 3.29
CA TYR A 362 -0.12 7.16 1.89
C TYR A 362 -0.67 8.23 0.94
N THR A 363 -1.78 8.89 1.27
CA THR A 363 -2.38 9.94 0.43
C THR A 363 -1.42 11.09 0.09
N THR A 364 -0.52 11.45 1.00
CA THR A 364 0.37 12.63 0.84
C THR A 364 1.81 12.25 0.54
N TYR A 365 2.07 11.00 0.13
CA TYR A 365 3.42 10.50 -0.15
C TYR A 365 4.24 11.41 -1.07
N ARG A 366 3.60 12.04 -2.07
CA ARG A 366 4.26 12.91 -3.04
C ARG A 366 4.73 14.22 -2.41
N VAL A 367 3.95 14.79 -1.49
CA VAL A 367 4.35 15.97 -0.72
C VAL A 367 5.49 15.61 0.22
N MET A 368 5.40 14.46 0.90
CA MET A 368 6.48 13.95 1.75
C MET A 368 7.78 13.78 0.96
N ALA A 369 7.69 13.20 -0.24
CA ALA A 369 8.82 13.02 -1.14
C ALA A 369 9.43 14.35 -1.56
N LYS A 370 8.58 15.30 -1.99
CA LYS A 370 8.99 16.65 -2.36
C LYS A 370 9.76 17.31 -1.22
N ASP A 371 9.24 17.27 -0.01
CA ASP A 371 9.86 17.94 1.14
C ASP A 371 11.18 17.28 1.54
N ALA A 372 11.28 15.95 1.45
CA ALA A 372 12.53 15.23 1.72
C ALA A 372 13.62 15.55 0.68
N VAL A 373 13.25 15.63 -0.61
CA VAL A 373 14.21 16.03 -1.66
C VAL A 373 14.56 17.51 -1.54
N ASP A 374 13.59 18.38 -1.24
CA ASP A 374 13.85 19.82 -0.99
C ASP A 374 14.85 20.02 0.15
N GLU A 375 14.79 19.20 1.20
CA GLU A 375 15.77 19.23 2.28
C GLU A 375 17.14 18.69 1.81
N ALA A 376 17.16 17.55 1.12
CA ALA A 376 18.41 16.94 0.64
C ALA A 376 19.19 17.88 -0.30
N VAL A 377 18.50 18.57 -1.22
CA VAL A 377 19.15 19.44 -2.19
C VAL A 377 19.76 20.70 -1.58
N ARG A 378 19.35 21.11 -0.37
CA ARG A 378 20.02 22.22 0.36
C ARG A 378 21.47 21.91 0.68
N GLY A 379 21.80 20.62 0.83
CA GLY A 379 23.16 20.16 1.08
C GLY A 379 23.99 19.87 -0.18
N LEU A 380 23.47 20.19 -1.37
CA LEU A 380 24.18 20.01 -2.65
C LEU A 380 24.74 21.35 -3.16
N ASP A 381 25.99 21.35 -3.62
CA ASP A 381 26.65 22.53 -4.20
C ASP A 381 26.28 22.77 -5.67
N GLN A 382 25.02 22.53 -6.04
CA GLN A 382 24.50 22.74 -7.39
C GLN A 382 23.06 23.21 -7.36
N ARG A 383 22.66 23.95 -8.40
CA ARG A 383 21.27 24.33 -8.58
C ARG A 383 20.48 23.13 -9.09
N VAL A 384 19.52 22.67 -8.30
CA VAL A 384 18.60 21.59 -8.66
C VAL A 384 17.28 22.18 -9.14
N ALA A 385 16.61 21.51 -10.08
CA ALA A 385 15.29 21.93 -10.55
C ALA A 385 14.21 21.76 -9.46
N ASP A 386 13.13 22.53 -9.58
CA ASP A 386 11.96 22.39 -8.70
C ASP A 386 11.24 21.06 -8.93
N CYS A 387 10.45 20.63 -7.93
CA CYS A 387 9.60 19.44 -8.03
C CYS A 387 8.59 19.55 -9.17
N VAL A 388 8.55 18.55 -10.06
CA VAL A 388 7.60 18.47 -11.19
C VAL A 388 6.61 17.32 -11.04
N THR A 389 6.60 16.59 -9.92
CA THR A 389 5.82 15.35 -9.75
C THR A 389 4.29 15.53 -9.79
N GLU A 390 3.77 16.76 -9.74
CA GLU A 390 2.34 17.05 -10.00
C GLU A 390 1.95 16.86 -11.48
N ASP A 391 2.95 16.85 -12.36
CA ASP A 391 2.82 16.73 -13.81
C ASP A 391 3.50 15.47 -14.36
N VAL A 392 3.93 14.53 -13.51
CA VAL A 392 4.54 13.25 -13.90
C VAL A 392 3.55 12.11 -13.65
N PRO A 393 2.76 11.69 -14.66
CA PRO A 393 1.91 10.52 -14.53
C PRO A 393 2.74 9.27 -14.26
N LEU A 394 2.24 8.40 -13.38
CA LEU A 394 2.86 7.09 -13.19
C LEU A 394 2.71 6.27 -14.47
N MET A 395 3.67 5.38 -14.74
CA MET A 395 3.57 4.50 -15.90
C MET A 395 2.23 3.76 -15.92
N GLY A 396 1.64 3.67 -17.11
CA GLY A 396 0.28 3.17 -17.30
C GLY A 396 -0.83 4.22 -17.19
N ALA A 397 -0.59 5.40 -16.61
CA ALA A 397 -1.59 6.47 -16.52
C ALA A 397 -1.89 7.12 -17.87
N GLU A 398 -0.84 7.42 -18.65
CA GLU A 398 -0.98 8.00 -19.98
C GLU A 398 -1.69 7.02 -20.93
N GLY A 399 -2.63 7.51 -21.74
CA GLY A 399 -3.39 6.66 -22.68
C GLY A 399 -4.46 5.77 -22.04
N TYR A 400 -4.50 5.61 -20.71
CA TYR A 400 -5.43 4.72 -20.00
C TYR A 400 -6.90 4.91 -20.44
N ARG A 401 -7.39 6.16 -20.49
CA ARG A 401 -8.79 6.44 -20.86
C ARG A 401 -9.11 6.01 -22.30
N ALA A 402 -8.16 6.17 -23.22
CA ALA A 402 -8.34 5.75 -24.61
C ALA A 402 -8.41 4.22 -24.71
N LEU A 403 -7.51 3.52 -24.01
CA LEU A 403 -7.51 2.05 -23.96
C LEU A 403 -8.74 1.49 -23.26
N TRP A 404 -9.20 2.12 -22.18
CA TRP A 404 -10.45 1.78 -21.50
C TRP A 404 -11.65 1.84 -22.44
N ASN A 405 -11.73 2.87 -23.28
CA ASN A 405 -12.78 2.98 -24.29
C ASN A 405 -12.64 1.92 -25.40
N ALA A 406 -11.42 1.48 -25.68
CA ALA A 406 -11.10 0.47 -26.68
C ALA A 406 -11.16 -0.98 -26.17
N ARG A 407 -11.50 -1.23 -24.90
CA ARG A 407 -11.43 -2.56 -24.27
C ARG A 407 -12.16 -3.68 -25.01
N ALA A 408 -13.31 -3.40 -25.63
CA ALA A 408 -14.04 -4.38 -26.43
C ALA A 408 -13.29 -4.78 -27.71
N ARG A 409 -12.60 -3.84 -28.35
CA ARG A 409 -11.74 -4.10 -29.51
C ARG A 409 -10.47 -4.85 -29.10
N ILE A 410 -9.90 -4.50 -27.95
CA ILE A 410 -8.74 -5.21 -27.40
C ILE A 410 -9.11 -6.67 -27.12
N ALA A 411 -10.24 -6.92 -26.46
CA ALA A 411 -10.78 -8.26 -26.21
C ALA A 411 -10.96 -9.07 -27.51
N ALA A 412 -11.52 -8.46 -28.56
CA ALA A 412 -11.68 -9.12 -29.85
C ALA A 412 -10.35 -9.48 -30.53
N ARG A 413 -9.31 -8.64 -30.38
CA ARG A 413 -7.97 -8.87 -30.94
C ARG A 413 -7.22 -9.99 -30.22
N THR A 414 -7.36 -10.09 -28.89
CA THR A 414 -6.59 -11.03 -28.07
C THR A 414 -7.33 -12.33 -27.74
N GLY A 415 -8.64 -12.39 -28.02
CA GLY A 415 -9.48 -13.53 -27.66
C GLY A 415 -9.85 -13.59 -26.17
N LEU A 416 -9.40 -12.62 -25.37
CA LEU A 416 -9.75 -12.53 -23.94
C LEU A 416 -11.17 -12.00 -23.75
N HIS A 417 -11.82 -12.45 -22.68
CA HIS A 417 -13.09 -11.85 -22.26
C HIS A 417 -12.87 -10.38 -21.82
N VAL A 418 -13.83 -9.50 -22.11
CA VAL A 418 -13.71 -8.05 -21.84
C VAL A 418 -13.38 -7.73 -20.38
N VAL A 419 -13.92 -8.52 -19.43
CA VAL A 419 -13.65 -8.36 -18.00
C VAL A 419 -12.16 -8.61 -17.66
N ARG A 420 -11.48 -9.50 -18.39
CA ARG A 420 -10.03 -9.71 -18.22
C ARG A 420 -9.23 -8.53 -18.72
N VAL A 421 -9.64 -7.94 -19.83
CA VAL A 421 -9.04 -6.70 -20.33
C VAL A 421 -9.27 -5.56 -19.34
N GLU A 422 -10.47 -5.43 -18.77
CA GLU A 422 -10.77 -4.43 -17.73
C GLU A 422 -9.91 -4.63 -16.48
N HIS A 423 -9.70 -5.87 -16.04
CA HIS A 423 -8.79 -6.22 -14.95
C HIS A 423 -7.36 -5.74 -15.22
N LEU A 424 -6.79 -6.12 -16.37
CA LEU A 424 -5.44 -5.71 -16.74
C LEU A 424 -5.31 -4.18 -16.85
N LEU A 425 -6.28 -3.51 -17.48
CA LEU A 425 -6.27 -2.06 -17.59
C LEU A 425 -6.37 -1.35 -16.23
N ASN A 426 -7.15 -1.90 -15.29
CA ASN A 426 -7.26 -1.34 -13.93
C ASN A 426 -6.04 -1.65 -13.04
N ARG A 427 -5.20 -2.63 -13.40
CA ARG A 427 -4.00 -2.98 -12.63
C ARG A 427 -2.71 -2.38 -13.21
N PHE A 428 -2.64 -2.26 -14.53
CA PHE A 428 -1.41 -1.89 -15.26
C PHE A 428 -1.59 -0.66 -16.15
N GLY A 429 -2.81 -0.15 -16.31
CA GLY A 429 -3.07 1.00 -17.16
C GLY A 429 -2.69 0.69 -18.62
N ALA A 430 -1.99 1.61 -19.27
CA ALA A 430 -1.46 1.39 -20.63
C ALA A 430 -0.37 0.32 -20.73
N MET A 431 0.32 -0.02 -19.63
CA MET A 431 1.28 -1.13 -19.61
C MET A 431 0.57 -2.49 -19.75
N ALA A 432 -0.76 -2.54 -19.68
CA ALA A 432 -1.51 -3.74 -20.01
C ALA A 432 -1.19 -4.26 -21.43
N GLU A 433 -0.84 -3.38 -22.38
CA GLU A 433 -0.42 -3.82 -23.73
C GLU A 433 0.84 -4.71 -23.66
N GLU A 434 1.81 -4.46 -22.77
CA GLU A 434 3.00 -5.32 -22.58
C GLU A 434 2.59 -6.74 -22.16
N ILE A 435 1.57 -6.86 -21.31
CA ILE A 435 1.03 -8.16 -20.86
C ILE A 435 0.25 -8.83 -21.99
N LEU A 436 -0.51 -8.06 -22.77
CA LEU A 436 -1.21 -8.59 -23.93
C LEU A 436 -0.23 -9.10 -25.00
N ASP A 437 0.92 -8.45 -25.16
CA ASP A 437 1.99 -8.90 -26.06
C ASP A 437 2.58 -10.24 -25.59
N LEU A 438 2.75 -10.45 -24.27
CA LEU A 438 3.11 -11.77 -23.72
C LEU A 438 2.07 -12.84 -24.07
N ILE A 439 0.78 -12.51 -23.97
CA ILE A 439 -0.32 -13.44 -24.30
C ILE A 439 -0.39 -13.71 -25.81
N VAL A 440 -0.07 -12.73 -26.66
CA VAL A 440 -0.01 -12.94 -28.11
C VAL A 440 1.16 -13.85 -28.48
N ALA A 441 2.30 -13.71 -27.81
CA ALA A 441 3.48 -14.54 -28.02
C ALA A 441 3.26 -15.98 -27.52
N ASP A 442 2.59 -16.14 -26.38
CA ASP A 442 2.19 -17.43 -25.81
C ASP A 442 0.72 -17.37 -25.32
N PRO A 443 -0.23 -17.86 -26.12
CA PRO A 443 -1.65 -17.86 -25.78
C PRO A 443 -1.98 -18.58 -24.47
N SER A 444 -1.14 -19.53 -24.01
CA SER A 444 -1.36 -20.22 -22.74
C SER A 444 -1.26 -19.29 -21.53
N LEU A 445 -0.56 -18.16 -21.67
CA LEU A 445 -0.45 -17.13 -20.63
C LEU A 445 -1.75 -16.33 -20.46
N GLY A 446 -2.66 -16.40 -21.43
CA GLY A 446 -4.01 -15.82 -21.37
C GLY A 446 -4.98 -16.65 -20.54
N GLU A 447 -4.59 -17.85 -20.08
CA GLU A 447 -5.40 -18.68 -19.20
C GLU A 447 -5.34 -18.17 -17.74
N PRO A 448 -6.42 -18.32 -16.96
CA PRO A 448 -6.40 -18.05 -15.53
C PRO A 448 -5.38 -18.93 -14.80
N LEU A 449 -4.75 -18.40 -13.75
CA LEU A 449 -3.93 -19.18 -12.84
C LEU A 449 -4.81 -20.14 -12.03
N GLN A 450 -4.42 -21.41 -11.91
CA GLN A 450 -5.25 -22.41 -11.23
C GLN A 450 -5.49 -22.02 -9.77
N PHE A 451 -6.75 -22.16 -9.31
CA PHE A 451 -7.19 -21.80 -7.96
C PHE A 451 -7.14 -20.30 -7.62
N ALA A 452 -6.76 -19.46 -8.59
CA ALA A 452 -6.66 -18.02 -8.46
C ALA A 452 -7.25 -17.36 -9.71
N ASP A 453 -8.50 -17.75 -10.04
CA ASP A 453 -9.14 -17.44 -11.31
C ASP A 453 -9.20 -15.95 -11.64
N ASP A 454 -9.06 -15.03 -10.68
CA ASP A 454 -9.07 -13.59 -10.93
C ASP A 454 -7.80 -13.10 -11.67
N TYR A 455 -6.71 -13.87 -11.61
CA TYR A 455 -5.41 -13.54 -12.23
C TYR A 455 -5.10 -14.40 -13.45
N LEU A 456 -4.42 -13.83 -14.43
CA LEU A 456 -3.89 -14.55 -15.58
C LEU A 456 -2.46 -15.03 -15.31
N ARG A 457 -2.05 -16.14 -15.93
CA ARG A 457 -0.66 -16.62 -15.89
C ARG A 457 0.34 -15.56 -16.37
N ALA A 458 -0.04 -14.75 -17.37
CA ALA A 458 0.77 -13.64 -17.86
C ALA A 458 1.16 -12.62 -16.77
N GLU A 459 0.32 -12.41 -15.76
CA GLU A 459 0.62 -11.47 -14.66
C GLU A 459 1.77 -11.97 -13.78
N ILE A 460 1.91 -13.29 -13.61
CA ILE A 460 3.02 -13.91 -12.86
C ILE A 460 4.33 -13.78 -13.63
N VAL A 461 4.31 -14.05 -14.94
CA VAL A 461 5.49 -13.85 -15.81
C VAL A 461 5.90 -12.38 -15.83
N TYR A 462 4.94 -11.48 -15.93
CA TYR A 462 5.18 -10.04 -15.95
C TYR A 462 5.75 -9.53 -14.61
N ALA A 463 5.25 -10.06 -13.48
CA ALA A 463 5.77 -9.74 -12.15
C ALA A 463 7.30 -9.98 -12.06
N ALA A 464 7.77 -11.12 -12.54
CA ALA A 464 9.20 -11.47 -12.53
C ALA A 464 10.01 -10.64 -13.55
N SER A 465 9.50 -10.48 -14.76
CA SER A 465 10.25 -9.89 -15.87
C SER A 465 10.33 -8.36 -15.85
N HIS A 466 9.27 -7.69 -15.39
CA HIS A 466 9.15 -6.22 -15.52
C HIS A 466 9.01 -5.51 -14.18
N GLU A 467 8.61 -6.21 -13.12
CA GLU A 467 8.23 -5.59 -11.84
C GLU A 467 9.15 -5.93 -10.68
N GLY A 468 10.26 -6.61 -10.97
CA GLY A 468 11.30 -6.94 -10.01
C GLY A 468 10.86 -7.94 -8.93
N ALA A 469 9.86 -8.78 -9.18
CA ALA A 469 9.60 -9.91 -8.29
C ALA A 469 10.78 -10.88 -8.36
N ARG A 470 11.38 -11.15 -7.21
CA ARG A 470 12.54 -12.04 -7.03
C ARG A 470 12.16 -13.36 -6.40
N HIS A 471 11.07 -13.39 -5.64
CA HIS A 471 10.55 -14.58 -4.97
C HIS A 471 9.07 -14.80 -5.26
N LEU A 472 8.61 -16.03 -5.07
CA LEU A 472 7.22 -16.43 -5.19
C LEU A 472 6.30 -15.61 -4.27
N ASP A 473 6.80 -15.25 -3.08
CA ASP A 473 6.11 -14.36 -2.15
C ASP A 473 5.77 -12.99 -2.76
N ASP A 474 6.70 -12.40 -3.52
CA ASP A 474 6.51 -11.10 -4.16
C ASP A 474 5.34 -11.15 -5.15
N ALA A 475 5.30 -12.23 -5.94
CA ALA A 475 4.27 -12.45 -6.94
C ALA A 475 2.91 -12.69 -6.29
N LEU A 476 2.80 -13.60 -5.34
CA LEU A 476 1.51 -14.02 -4.76
C LEU A 476 0.91 -13.03 -3.74
N THR A 477 1.75 -12.21 -3.10
CA THR A 477 1.28 -11.28 -2.04
C THR A 477 1.21 -9.81 -2.46
N ARG A 478 2.08 -9.37 -3.38
CA ARG A 478 2.27 -7.94 -3.71
C ARG A 478 2.00 -7.60 -5.18
N ARG A 479 2.51 -8.38 -6.14
CA ARG A 479 2.22 -8.16 -7.57
C ARG A 479 0.84 -8.69 -7.97
N THR A 480 0.39 -9.72 -7.28
CA THR A 480 -1.01 -10.15 -7.18
C THR A 480 -1.45 -10.04 -5.73
N ARG A 481 -2.71 -10.35 -5.42
CA ARG A 481 -3.25 -10.39 -4.06
C ARG A 481 -3.82 -11.75 -3.69
N ILE A 482 -3.36 -12.79 -4.39
CA ILE A 482 -3.80 -14.18 -4.22
C ILE A 482 -3.72 -14.61 -2.75
N SER A 483 -2.66 -14.20 -2.03
CA SER A 483 -2.47 -14.56 -0.62
C SER A 483 -3.56 -14.08 0.34
N ILE A 484 -4.38 -13.09 -0.04
CA ILE A 484 -5.49 -12.59 0.79
C ILE A 484 -6.85 -12.73 0.11
N GLU A 485 -6.88 -13.10 -1.18
CA GLU A 485 -8.10 -13.21 -1.99
C GLU A 485 -8.55 -14.66 -2.19
N THR A 486 -7.78 -15.63 -1.70
CA THR A 486 -8.08 -17.08 -1.81
C THR A 486 -8.09 -17.74 -0.44
N PHE A 487 -9.02 -18.68 -0.22
CA PHE A 487 -9.15 -19.40 1.05
C PHE A 487 -7.91 -20.19 1.44
N ASP A 488 -7.18 -20.74 0.46
CA ASP A 488 -5.95 -21.51 0.66
C ASP A 488 -4.69 -20.63 0.72
N ARG A 489 -4.86 -19.30 0.64
CA ARG A 489 -3.77 -18.31 0.63
C ARG A 489 -2.77 -18.55 -0.51
N GLY A 490 -3.25 -19.00 -1.67
CA GLY A 490 -2.43 -19.25 -2.85
C GLY A 490 -1.54 -20.50 -2.79
N THR A 491 -1.62 -21.30 -1.73
CA THR A 491 -0.77 -22.50 -1.59
C THR A 491 -0.98 -23.53 -2.70
N ARG A 492 -2.18 -23.61 -3.29
CA ARG A 492 -2.48 -24.48 -4.42
C ARG A 492 -2.00 -23.92 -5.76
N SER A 493 -1.89 -22.59 -5.89
CA SER A 493 -1.36 -21.91 -7.07
C SER A 493 0.16 -21.77 -7.03
N ALA A 494 0.79 -22.01 -5.88
CA ALA A 494 2.21 -21.76 -5.63
C ALA A 494 3.14 -22.45 -6.62
N LEU A 495 2.92 -23.74 -6.90
CA LEU A 495 3.76 -24.50 -7.81
C LEU A 495 3.68 -23.97 -9.25
N GLU A 496 2.46 -23.80 -9.78
CA GLU A 496 2.27 -23.26 -11.14
C GLU A 496 2.86 -21.86 -11.27
N ALA A 497 2.67 -21.00 -10.27
CA ALA A 497 3.26 -19.67 -10.27
C ALA A 497 4.81 -19.70 -10.26
N ALA A 498 5.41 -20.58 -9.46
CA ALA A 498 6.87 -20.76 -9.44
C ALA A 498 7.40 -21.29 -10.78
N GLU A 499 6.71 -22.25 -11.40
CA GLU A 499 7.04 -22.78 -12.73
C GLU A 499 6.95 -21.69 -13.83
N LEU A 500 6.04 -20.72 -13.70
CA LEU A 500 5.94 -19.57 -14.61
C LEU A 500 7.06 -18.54 -14.38
N MET A 501 7.49 -18.34 -13.14
CA MET A 501 8.59 -17.43 -12.81
C MET A 501 9.96 -18.01 -13.19
N ALA A 502 10.11 -19.33 -13.10
CA ALA A 502 11.40 -20.01 -13.24
C ALA A 502 12.14 -19.71 -14.55
N PRO A 503 11.51 -19.74 -15.75
CA PRO A 503 12.19 -19.40 -17.00
C PRO A 503 12.71 -17.95 -17.05
N VAL A 504 12.04 -17.03 -16.35
CA VAL A 504 12.40 -15.61 -16.32
C VAL A 504 13.59 -15.38 -15.39
N LEU A 505 13.58 -16.02 -14.22
CA LEU A 505 14.59 -15.83 -13.18
C LEU A 505 15.75 -16.83 -13.25
N GLY A 506 15.65 -17.83 -14.14
CA GLY A 506 16.66 -18.88 -14.28
C GLY A 506 16.64 -19.90 -13.15
N TRP A 507 15.48 -20.14 -12.54
CA TRP A 507 15.35 -21.12 -11.45
C TRP A 507 15.42 -22.55 -11.98
N ASP A 508 16.15 -23.40 -11.25
CA ASP A 508 16.12 -24.84 -11.41
C ASP A 508 14.98 -25.47 -10.58
N LYS A 509 14.82 -26.79 -10.70
CA LYS A 509 13.77 -27.53 -9.98
C LYS A 509 13.92 -27.40 -8.47
N ASP A 510 15.14 -27.50 -7.96
CA ASP A 510 15.40 -27.40 -6.52
C ASP A 510 15.04 -26.01 -5.99
N HIS A 511 15.27 -24.95 -6.78
CA HIS A 511 14.87 -23.60 -6.43
C HIS A 511 13.35 -23.43 -6.43
N ILE A 512 12.64 -23.98 -7.42
CA ILE A 512 11.17 -24.00 -7.45
C ILE A 512 10.63 -24.69 -6.19
N GLU A 513 11.15 -25.86 -5.84
CA GLU A 513 10.73 -26.62 -4.65
C GLU A 513 10.96 -25.81 -3.37
N ARG A 514 12.13 -25.17 -3.23
CA ARG A 514 12.43 -24.29 -2.08
C ARG A 514 11.46 -23.11 -1.98
N GLU A 515 11.22 -22.40 -3.07
CA GLU A 515 10.31 -21.24 -3.09
C GLU A 515 8.88 -21.64 -2.68
N VAL A 516 8.39 -22.77 -3.20
CA VAL A 516 7.08 -23.32 -2.85
C VAL A 516 7.03 -23.73 -1.37
N GLU A 517 8.05 -24.44 -0.88
CA GLU A 517 8.14 -24.87 0.52
C GLU A 517 8.17 -23.66 1.48
N HIS A 518 8.99 -22.66 1.17
CA HIS A 518 9.07 -21.42 1.97
C HIS A 518 7.72 -20.71 2.00
N TYR A 519 7.04 -20.58 0.86
CA TYR A 519 5.72 -19.95 0.80
C TYR A 519 4.69 -20.72 1.63
N GLN A 520 4.67 -22.05 1.53
CA GLN A 520 3.75 -22.89 2.31
C GLN A 520 3.99 -22.78 3.81
N LYS A 521 5.25 -22.84 4.26
CA LYS A 521 5.62 -22.67 5.68
C LYS A 521 5.21 -21.29 6.21
N ARG A 522 5.40 -20.24 5.40
CA ARG A 522 4.92 -18.89 5.74
C ARG A 522 3.41 -18.87 5.95
N VAL A 523 2.63 -19.46 5.03
CA VAL A 523 1.17 -19.52 5.14
C VAL A 523 0.74 -20.32 6.37
N GLU A 524 1.42 -21.43 6.68
CA GLU A 524 1.15 -22.23 7.87
C GLU A 524 1.35 -21.41 9.16
N ALA A 525 2.50 -20.74 9.29
CA ALA A 525 2.80 -19.89 10.44
C ALA A 525 1.83 -18.70 10.57
N GLU A 526 1.42 -18.09 9.45
CA GLU A 526 0.42 -17.02 9.45
C GLU A 526 -0.95 -17.52 9.92
N ARG A 527 -1.38 -18.71 9.50
CA ARG A 527 -2.64 -19.31 9.98
C ARG A 527 -2.56 -19.69 11.45
N GLU A 528 -1.41 -20.18 11.89
CA GLU A 528 -1.22 -20.56 13.28
C GLU A 528 -1.24 -19.33 14.19
N SER A 529 -0.60 -18.23 13.79
CA SER A 529 -0.65 -16.97 14.56
C SER A 529 -2.09 -16.49 14.77
N GLN A 530 -2.95 -16.64 13.76
CA GLN A 530 -4.37 -16.25 13.81
C GLN A 530 -5.21 -17.11 14.76
N ARG A 531 -4.68 -18.23 15.25
CA ARG A 531 -5.33 -19.07 16.28
C ARG A 531 -4.85 -18.75 17.69
N GLN A 532 -3.73 -18.04 17.82
CA GLN A 532 -3.16 -17.69 19.11
C GLN A 532 -3.99 -16.59 19.80
N PRO A 533 -4.12 -16.62 21.13
CA PRO A 533 -5.03 -15.74 21.86
C PRO A 533 -4.58 -14.27 21.92
N ASP A 534 -3.27 -14.02 21.83
CA ASP A 534 -2.68 -12.70 22.04
C ASP A 534 -1.51 -12.43 21.10
N ASP A 535 -1.03 -11.19 21.12
CA ASP A 535 0.01 -10.70 20.22
C ASP A 535 1.36 -11.37 20.44
N LEU A 536 1.71 -11.70 21.68
CA LEU A 536 2.98 -12.35 22.02
C LEU A 536 3.04 -13.78 21.47
N THR A 537 1.97 -14.54 21.70
CA THR A 537 1.86 -15.92 21.22
C THR A 537 1.68 -15.98 19.70
N ALA A 538 0.96 -15.02 19.11
CA ALA A 538 0.83 -14.89 17.66
C ALA A 538 2.17 -14.55 16.98
N ASP A 539 2.94 -13.62 17.54
CA ASP A 539 4.27 -13.24 17.03
C ASP A 539 5.23 -14.44 17.08
N ALA A 540 5.28 -15.15 18.22
CA ALA A 540 6.10 -16.36 18.35
C ALA A 540 5.74 -17.45 17.32
N ALA A 541 4.44 -17.68 17.08
CA ALA A 541 4.00 -18.60 16.04
C ALA A 541 4.42 -18.13 14.63
N ARG A 542 4.33 -16.83 14.37
CA ARG A 542 4.69 -16.24 13.07
C ARG A 542 6.19 -16.32 12.79
N LEU A 543 7.03 -16.18 13.80
CA LEU A 543 8.49 -16.30 13.72
C LEU A 543 8.97 -17.75 13.56
N GLY A 544 8.10 -18.75 13.72
CA GLY A 544 8.43 -20.15 13.49
C GLY A 544 8.68 -20.50 12.02
N ALA A 545 8.24 -19.67 11.06
CA ALA A 545 8.51 -19.85 9.65
C ALA A 545 9.86 -19.21 9.23
N PRO A 546 10.63 -19.88 8.36
CA PRO A 546 11.87 -19.31 7.83
C PRO A 546 11.57 -18.13 6.91
N ASP A 547 12.40 -17.09 7.01
CA ASP A 547 12.39 -15.99 6.06
C ASP A 547 13.11 -16.38 4.77
N ILE A 548 12.51 -16.00 3.64
CA ILE A 548 13.17 -16.11 2.33
C ILE A 548 14.32 -15.10 2.25
N VAL A 549 14.07 -13.89 2.75
CA VAL A 549 15.06 -12.82 2.90
C VAL A 549 15.03 -12.34 4.36
N PRO A 550 15.99 -12.75 5.20
CA PRO A 550 16.07 -12.35 6.60
C PRO A 550 16.58 -10.90 6.75
N LEU A 551 15.99 -10.15 7.70
CA LEU A 551 16.42 -8.78 8.06
C LEU A 551 17.44 -8.72 9.18
#